data_AF-A0A1Q8A330-F1
#
_entry.id   AF-A0A1Q8A330-F1
#
_cell.length_a   1.000
_cell.length_b   1.000
_cell.length_c   1.000
_cell.angle_alpha   90.00
_cell.angle_beta   90.00
_cell.angle_gamma   90.00
#
_symmetry.space_group_name_H-M   'P 1'
#
loop_
_entity.id
_entity.type
_entity.pdbx_description
1 polymer ?
#
loop_
_entity_poly.entity_id
_entity_poly.type
_entity_poly.pdbx_seq_one_letter_code
_entity_poly.pdbx_strand_id
1 'polypeptide(L)'
;MGSSNGNLYALFANGTLNWQFSTSGPIQSSPAIGRDGTIYVGSDDNNLYAISQNGQLNWKFATGGAVVSSPAIDFMGPDQGLIYVGSNDSRLYAISLSGSLKWDFKTGAGVISSPAIGVGGIVYVTSRDGYLYAVNRGGNVVWRFLISPNCQLFSDPNSCPNDDSPAVSPKGTVYVGAGAGSYGLYAIKRDGTLLWQYVLPEIRSSAAIGSDGTIYFGVDDPVVALNPDGTLKWGGFGGLAACVSFSILRLP
;
A
#
# COMPACT_ATOMS: atom_id res chain seq x y z
N MET A 1 -12.19 -8.74 10.44
CA MET A 1 -12.24 -7.30 10.10
C MET A 1 -11.75 -6.48 11.27
N GLY A 2 -10.82 -5.55 11.04
CA GLY A 2 -10.37 -4.59 12.04
C GLY A 2 -11.42 -3.48 12.26
N SER A 3 -11.37 -2.83 13.41
CA SER A 3 -12.27 -1.74 13.78
C SER A 3 -11.53 -0.62 14.50
N SER A 4 -12.03 0.61 14.33
CA SER A 4 -11.52 1.80 15.02
C SER A 4 -11.67 1.73 16.55
N ASN A 5 -12.52 0.83 17.07
CA ASN A 5 -12.65 0.57 18.49
C ASN A 5 -11.53 -0.33 19.07
N GLY A 6 -10.52 -0.68 18.27
CA GLY A 6 -9.40 -1.51 18.67
C GLY A 6 -9.69 -3.01 18.72
N ASN A 7 -10.76 -3.47 18.05
CA ASN A 7 -11.08 -4.89 17.99
C ASN A 7 -10.92 -5.46 16.57
N LEU A 8 -10.39 -6.68 16.51
CA LEU A 8 -10.44 -7.56 15.36
C LEU A 8 -11.56 -8.57 15.57
N TYR A 9 -12.50 -8.62 14.64
CA TYR A 9 -13.61 -9.57 14.66
C TYR A 9 -13.45 -10.64 13.59
N ALA A 10 -13.70 -11.89 13.96
CA ALA A 10 -13.95 -12.98 13.01
C ALA A 10 -15.41 -13.41 13.10
N LEU A 11 -16.05 -13.54 11.94
CA LEU A 11 -17.45 -13.92 11.82
C LEU A 11 -17.54 -15.26 11.10
N PHE A 12 -18.56 -16.05 11.44
CA PHE A 12 -18.97 -17.18 10.63
C PHE A 12 -19.60 -16.70 9.32
N ALA A 13 -19.75 -17.60 8.35
CA ALA A 13 -20.34 -17.28 7.05
C ALA A 13 -21.79 -16.77 7.14
N ASN A 14 -22.52 -17.12 8.21
CA ASN A 14 -23.86 -16.61 8.51
C ASN A 14 -23.85 -15.22 9.20
N GLY A 15 -22.67 -14.60 9.37
CA GLY A 15 -22.49 -13.29 9.99
C GLY A 15 -22.43 -13.29 11.52
N THR A 16 -22.57 -14.43 12.20
CA THR A 16 -22.49 -14.47 13.67
C THR A 16 -21.05 -14.38 14.15
N LEU A 17 -20.82 -13.75 15.31
CA LEU A 17 -19.49 -13.63 15.91
C LEU A 17 -18.91 -15.01 16.23
N ASN A 18 -17.71 -15.28 15.72
CA ASN A 18 -16.92 -16.47 16.08
C ASN A 18 -16.00 -16.15 17.26
N TRP A 19 -15.13 -15.16 17.08
CA TRP A 19 -14.24 -14.66 18.14
C TRP A 19 -13.90 -13.19 17.92
N GLN A 20 -13.39 -12.56 18.99
CA GLN A 20 -12.83 -11.22 18.95
C GLN A 20 -11.44 -11.20 19.58
N PHE A 21 -10.59 -10.30 19.11
CA PHE A 21 -9.30 -9.99 19.69
C PHE A 21 -9.16 -8.47 19.85
N SER A 22 -8.68 -8.01 21.01
CA SER A 22 -8.57 -6.58 21.32
C SER A 22 -7.11 -6.13 21.35
N THR A 23 -6.82 -5.04 20.65
CA THR A 23 -5.55 -4.30 20.71
C THR A 23 -5.70 -3.10 21.65
N SER A 24 -4.59 -2.42 21.96
CA SER A 24 -4.61 -1.22 22.82
C SER A 24 -4.89 0.08 22.06
N GLY A 25 -5.03 -0.01 20.74
CA GLY A 25 -5.35 1.12 19.86
C GLY A 25 -6.19 0.66 18.67
N PRO A 26 -6.73 1.60 17.89
CA PRO A 26 -7.52 1.31 16.68
C PRO A 26 -6.85 0.29 15.74
N ILE A 27 -7.67 -0.48 15.03
CA ILE A 27 -7.23 -1.35 13.94
C ILE A 27 -7.82 -0.80 12.64
N GLN A 28 -7.04 0.02 11.95
CA GLN A 28 -7.39 0.56 10.63
C GLN A 28 -6.88 -0.33 9.48
N SER A 29 -5.90 -1.18 9.77
CA SER A 29 -5.35 -2.12 8.80
C SER A 29 -6.34 -3.22 8.43
N SER A 30 -6.26 -3.71 7.20
CA SER A 30 -6.94 -4.93 6.79
C SER A 30 -6.09 -6.16 7.17
N PRO A 31 -6.71 -7.24 7.68
CA PRO A 31 -5.96 -8.44 8.07
C PRO A 31 -5.45 -9.22 6.84
N ALA A 32 -4.23 -9.75 6.94
CA ALA A 32 -3.68 -10.72 5.98
C ALA A 32 -3.63 -12.12 6.61
N ILE A 33 -3.88 -13.16 5.82
CA ILE A 33 -4.00 -14.54 6.32
C ILE A 33 -2.86 -15.40 5.76
N GLY A 34 -2.11 -16.01 6.67
CA GLY A 34 -1.07 -17.01 6.41
C GLY A 34 -1.62 -18.31 5.84
N ARG A 35 -0.75 -19.14 5.24
CA ARG A 35 -1.15 -20.48 4.74
C ARG A 35 -1.61 -21.43 5.85
N ASP A 36 -1.09 -21.23 7.05
CA ASP A 36 -1.48 -21.91 8.29
C ASP A 36 -2.73 -21.27 8.94
N GLY A 37 -3.31 -20.26 8.31
CA GLY A 37 -4.40 -19.43 8.81
C GLY A 37 -4.04 -18.52 9.98
N THR A 38 -2.75 -18.30 10.28
CA THR A 38 -2.34 -17.20 11.16
C THR A 38 -2.76 -15.87 10.53
N ILE A 39 -3.39 -15.00 11.30
CA ILE A 39 -3.94 -13.72 10.88
C ILE A 39 -2.99 -12.62 11.34
N TYR A 40 -2.52 -11.80 10.40
CA TYR A 40 -1.62 -10.68 10.64
C TYR A 40 -2.35 -9.37 10.49
N VAL A 41 -2.21 -8.47 11.46
CA VAL A 41 -2.92 -7.19 11.48
C VAL A 41 -2.11 -6.11 12.21
N GLY A 42 -2.03 -4.91 11.63
CA GLY A 42 -1.41 -3.73 12.24
C GLY A 42 -2.39 -2.95 13.11
N SER A 43 -1.90 -2.30 14.16
CA SER A 43 -2.68 -1.40 15.01
C SER A 43 -1.97 -0.07 15.24
N ASP A 44 -2.78 0.95 15.52
CA ASP A 44 -2.34 2.29 15.93
C ASP A 44 -1.62 2.28 17.29
N ASP A 45 -1.61 1.15 18.02
CA ASP A 45 -0.81 0.96 19.24
C ASP A 45 0.68 0.63 18.98
N ASN A 46 1.14 0.85 17.75
CA ASN A 46 2.50 0.63 17.27
C ASN A 46 2.91 -0.84 17.10
N ASN A 47 1.96 -1.78 17.03
CA ASN A 47 2.29 -3.20 16.86
C ASN A 47 1.71 -3.81 15.59
N LEU A 48 2.46 -4.76 15.02
CA LEU A 48 1.94 -5.82 14.17
C LEU A 48 1.61 -7.03 15.05
N TYR A 49 0.39 -7.56 14.92
CA TYR A 49 -0.08 -8.74 15.65
C TYR A 49 -0.13 -9.95 14.72
N ALA A 50 0.22 -11.12 15.25
CA ALA A 50 -0.08 -12.41 14.66
C ALA A 50 -1.01 -13.18 15.59
N ILE A 51 -2.17 -13.54 15.07
CA ILE A 51 -3.30 -14.11 15.81
C ILE A 51 -3.64 -15.45 15.16
N SER A 52 -3.80 -16.50 15.94
CA SER A 52 -4.22 -17.81 15.45
C SER A 52 -5.65 -17.80 14.88
N GLN A 53 -6.01 -18.85 14.14
CA GLN A 53 -7.36 -19.01 13.59
C GLN A 53 -8.49 -19.00 14.63
N ASN A 54 -8.17 -19.30 15.90
CA ASN A 54 -9.12 -19.30 17.03
C ASN A 54 -9.07 -17.99 17.85
N GLY A 55 -8.40 -16.94 17.36
CA GLY A 55 -8.39 -15.62 18.00
C GLY A 55 -7.40 -15.45 19.15
N GLN A 56 -6.43 -16.37 19.30
CA GLN A 56 -5.39 -16.28 20.34
C GLN A 56 -4.15 -15.57 19.80
N LEU A 57 -3.48 -14.80 20.65
CA LEU A 57 -2.23 -14.16 20.29
C LEU A 57 -1.13 -15.21 20.12
N ASN A 58 -0.53 -15.29 18.93
CA ASN A 58 0.69 -16.06 18.71
C ASN A 58 1.91 -15.23 19.09
N TRP A 59 2.02 -14.02 18.53
CA TRP A 59 3.08 -13.07 18.82
C TRP A 59 2.67 -11.66 18.41
N LYS A 60 3.42 -10.65 18.89
CA LYS A 60 3.35 -9.28 18.38
C LYS A 60 4.74 -8.73 18.15
N PHE A 61 4.87 -7.87 17.16
CA PHE A 61 6.09 -7.16 16.80
C PHE A 61 5.89 -5.67 17.03
N ALA A 62 6.69 -5.08 17.91
CA ALA A 62 6.65 -3.65 18.20
C ALA A 62 7.43 -2.87 17.14
N THR A 63 6.79 -1.85 16.57
CA THR A 63 7.42 -0.84 15.73
C THR A 63 7.58 0.46 16.52
N GLY A 64 8.22 1.48 15.94
CA GLY A 64 8.40 2.78 16.57
C GLY A 64 7.17 3.71 16.48
N GLY A 65 6.12 3.31 15.75
CA GLY A 65 4.97 4.18 15.45
C GLY A 65 3.78 3.41 14.91
N ALA A 66 2.65 4.08 14.71
CA ALA A 66 1.39 3.43 14.36
C ALA A 66 1.51 2.54 13.11
N VAL A 67 0.92 1.34 13.16
CA VAL A 67 0.90 0.37 12.06
C VAL A 67 -0.49 0.38 11.42
N VAL A 68 -0.73 1.42 10.63
CA VAL A 68 -2.00 1.63 9.93
C VAL A 68 -2.04 0.85 8.60
N SER A 69 -0.87 0.55 8.05
CA SER A 69 -0.67 -0.26 6.85
C SER A 69 -1.27 -1.66 6.99
N SER A 70 -1.95 -2.13 5.94
CA SER A 70 -2.33 -3.55 5.83
C SER A 70 -1.09 -4.39 5.52
N PRO A 71 -0.85 -5.52 6.21
CA PRO A 71 0.30 -6.36 5.92
C PRO A 71 0.19 -7.07 4.56
N ALA A 72 1.31 -7.28 3.89
CA ALA A 72 1.40 -8.08 2.67
C ALA A 72 2.34 -9.27 2.89
N ILE A 73 1.95 -10.47 2.45
CA ILE A 73 2.73 -11.70 2.71
C ILE A 73 3.30 -12.25 1.40
N ASP A 74 4.63 -12.32 1.32
CA ASP A 74 5.36 -12.97 0.23
C ASP A 74 5.81 -14.37 0.63
N PHE A 75 5.08 -15.38 0.14
CA PHE A 75 5.41 -16.80 0.31
C PHE A 75 6.43 -17.33 -0.69
N MET A 76 6.92 -16.50 -1.62
CA MET A 76 7.98 -16.86 -2.54
C MET A 76 9.34 -16.65 -1.88
N GLY A 77 10.39 -17.27 -2.42
CA GLY A 77 11.76 -17.10 -1.92
C GLY A 77 12.17 -18.02 -0.76
N PRO A 78 13.43 -17.91 -0.30
CA PRO A 78 14.06 -18.89 0.59
C PRO A 78 13.56 -18.82 2.04
N ASP A 79 13.03 -17.68 2.48
CA ASP A 79 12.67 -17.45 3.89
C ASP A 79 11.33 -18.08 4.31
N GLN A 80 10.69 -18.87 3.43
CA GLN A 80 9.42 -19.56 3.67
C GLN A 80 8.22 -18.65 4.02
N GLY A 81 8.38 -17.33 3.92
CA GLY A 81 7.35 -16.33 4.10
C GLY A 81 7.89 -15.06 4.75
N LEU A 82 7.65 -13.91 4.12
CA LEU A 82 7.91 -12.59 4.71
C LEU A 82 6.64 -11.77 4.74
N ILE A 83 6.44 -11.06 5.85
CA ILE A 83 5.38 -10.09 6.07
C ILE A 83 6.00 -8.72 5.88
N TYR A 84 5.48 -7.94 4.94
CA TYR A 84 5.84 -6.56 4.73
C TYR A 84 4.76 -5.65 5.32
N VAL A 85 5.19 -4.63 6.07
CA VAL A 85 4.28 -3.67 6.67
C VAL A 85 4.95 -2.31 6.84
N GLY A 86 4.24 -1.24 6.50
CA GLY A 86 4.67 0.13 6.75
C GLY A 86 4.29 0.59 8.17
N SER A 87 5.07 1.51 8.73
CA SER A 87 4.74 2.20 9.98
C SER A 87 4.93 3.71 9.85
N ASN A 88 4.19 4.45 10.68
CA ASN A 88 4.32 5.90 10.79
C ASN A 88 5.67 6.34 11.40
N ASP A 89 6.51 5.40 11.85
CA ASP A 89 7.90 5.66 12.25
C ASP A 89 8.89 5.85 11.09
N SER A 90 8.36 6.00 9.87
CA SER A 90 9.13 6.16 8.63
C SER A 90 9.91 4.92 8.22
N ARG A 91 9.39 3.72 8.52
CA ARG A 91 10.01 2.46 8.09
C ARG A 91 9.03 1.53 7.39
N LEU A 92 9.58 0.80 6.42
CA LEU A 92 9.04 -0.45 5.91
C LEU A 92 9.74 -1.60 6.63
N TYR A 93 8.98 -2.51 7.22
CA TYR A 93 9.49 -3.68 7.90
C TYR A 93 9.28 -4.94 7.08
N ALA A 94 10.24 -5.86 7.13
CA ALA A 94 10.08 -7.24 6.71
C ALA A 94 10.28 -8.19 7.89
N ILE A 95 9.23 -8.93 8.23
CA ILE A 95 9.14 -9.77 9.42
C ILE A 95 8.87 -11.22 8.97
N SER A 96 9.53 -12.20 9.60
CA SER A 96 9.24 -13.61 9.34
C SER A 96 7.85 -13.98 9.82
N LEU A 97 7.29 -15.08 9.30
CA LEU A 97 6.02 -15.64 9.81
C LEU A 97 6.07 -15.98 11.32
N SER A 98 7.27 -16.20 11.87
CA SER A 98 7.51 -16.44 13.30
C SER A 98 7.70 -15.16 14.14
N GLY A 99 7.55 -13.98 13.55
CA GLY A 99 7.61 -12.69 14.26
C GLY A 99 9.01 -12.09 14.43
N SER A 100 10.04 -12.66 13.78
CA SER A 100 11.41 -12.11 13.85
C SER A 100 11.65 -11.08 12.74
N LEU A 101 12.27 -9.95 13.09
CA LEU A 101 12.72 -8.97 12.10
C LEU A 101 13.75 -9.61 11.17
N LYS A 102 13.55 -9.46 9.86
CA LYS A 102 14.55 -9.83 8.84
C LYS A 102 15.34 -8.62 8.38
N TRP A 103 14.64 -7.53 8.11
CA TRP A 103 15.22 -6.23 7.81
C TRP A 103 14.15 -5.16 7.97
N ASP A 104 14.61 -3.92 8.05
CA ASP A 104 13.78 -2.75 7.91
C ASP A 104 14.49 -1.75 6.98
N PHE A 105 13.70 -0.88 6.36
CA PHE A 105 14.17 0.16 5.45
C PHE A 105 13.56 1.50 5.87
N LYS A 106 14.40 2.52 6.08
CA LYS A 106 13.97 3.85 6.50
C LYS A 106 13.70 4.76 5.30
N THR A 107 12.50 5.31 5.23
CA THR A 107 12.07 6.36 4.29
C THR A 107 12.27 7.75 4.92
N GLY A 108 11.93 8.81 4.18
CA GLY A 108 12.00 10.19 4.68
C GLY A 108 10.89 10.56 5.66
N ALA A 109 9.75 9.88 5.60
CA ALA A 109 8.58 10.10 6.46
C ALA A 109 7.74 8.83 6.59
N GLY A 110 6.63 8.90 7.33
CA GLY A 110 5.73 7.78 7.62
C GLY A 110 5.35 6.95 6.39
N VAL A 111 5.25 5.63 6.60
CA VAL A 111 4.84 4.65 5.59
C VAL A 111 3.47 4.12 6.00
N ILE A 112 2.42 4.81 5.56
CA ILE A 112 1.04 4.46 5.89
C ILE A 112 0.43 3.49 4.86
N SER A 113 0.93 3.53 3.63
CA SER A 113 0.42 2.70 2.54
C SER A 113 0.64 1.21 2.78
N SER A 114 -0.31 0.42 2.29
CA SER A 114 -0.21 -1.04 2.31
C SER A 114 0.75 -1.50 1.20
N PRO A 115 1.78 -2.32 1.49
CA PRO A 115 2.72 -2.75 0.47
C PRO A 115 2.09 -3.63 -0.60
N ALA A 116 2.53 -3.48 -1.85
CA ALA A 116 2.17 -4.37 -2.95
C ALA A 116 3.38 -5.20 -3.39
N ILE A 117 3.20 -6.52 -3.47
CA ILE A 117 4.27 -7.44 -3.87
C ILE A 117 4.11 -7.74 -5.37
N GLY A 118 5.10 -7.35 -6.17
CA GLY A 118 5.15 -7.61 -7.60
C GLY A 118 6.07 -8.75 -8.00
N VAL A 119 6.21 -8.93 -9.31
CA VAL A 119 7.03 -9.99 -9.92
C VAL A 119 8.47 -9.94 -9.43
N GLY A 120 8.97 -11.10 -8.98
CA GLY A 120 10.33 -11.24 -8.44
C GLY A 120 10.47 -10.80 -6.98
N GLY A 121 9.37 -10.65 -6.24
CA GLY A 121 9.40 -10.29 -4.82
C GLY A 121 9.78 -8.83 -4.57
N ILE A 122 9.57 -7.96 -5.57
CA ILE A 122 9.75 -6.51 -5.39
C ILE A 122 8.53 -5.98 -4.65
N VAL A 123 8.79 -5.26 -3.57
CA VAL A 123 7.78 -4.63 -2.72
C VAL A 123 7.67 -3.17 -3.11
N TYR A 124 6.47 -2.73 -3.44
CA TYR A 124 6.15 -1.34 -3.73
C TYR A 124 5.41 -0.72 -2.56
N VAL A 125 5.85 0.47 -2.14
CA VAL A 125 5.22 1.19 -1.02
C VAL A 125 5.37 2.70 -1.23
N THR A 126 4.36 3.48 -0.89
CA THR A 126 4.46 4.94 -0.84
C THR A 126 4.78 5.41 0.57
N SER A 127 5.54 6.50 0.66
CA SER A 127 5.83 7.19 1.91
C SER A 127 5.35 8.63 1.83
N ARG A 128 5.01 9.21 2.99
CA ARG A 128 4.66 10.63 3.14
C ARG A 128 5.80 11.60 2.77
N ASP A 129 6.99 11.08 2.47
CA ASP A 129 8.08 11.86 1.86
C ASP A 129 7.84 12.17 0.37
N GLY A 130 6.74 11.67 -0.19
CA GLY A 130 6.27 11.93 -1.55
C GLY A 130 6.76 10.94 -2.60
N TYR A 131 7.48 9.89 -2.20
CA TYR A 131 8.00 8.88 -3.11
C TYR A 131 7.18 7.59 -3.10
N LEU A 132 7.13 6.95 -4.27
CA LEU A 132 6.93 5.51 -4.41
C LEU A 132 8.31 4.84 -4.37
N TYR A 133 8.48 3.86 -3.49
CA TYR A 133 9.68 3.05 -3.39
C TYR A 133 9.44 1.66 -3.97
N ALA A 134 10.44 1.13 -4.68
CA ALA A 134 10.54 -0.28 -5.03
C ALA A 134 11.71 -0.90 -4.25
N VAL A 135 11.43 -1.84 -3.38
CA VAL A 135 12.40 -2.48 -2.48
C VAL A 135 12.45 -3.96 -2.80
N ASN A 136 13.64 -4.53 -2.95
CA ASN A 136 13.78 -5.96 -3.15
C ASN A 136 13.57 -6.74 -1.86
N ARG A 137 13.43 -8.07 -1.98
CA ARG A 137 13.26 -8.97 -0.84
C ARG A 137 14.38 -8.88 0.22
N GLY A 138 15.56 -8.40 -0.14
CA GLY A 138 16.68 -8.19 0.78
C GLY A 138 16.70 -6.81 1.46
N GLY A 139 15.65 -6.00 1.29
CA GLY A 139 15.54 -4.67 1.90
C GLY A 139 16.27 -3.55 1.15
N ASN A 140 16.81 -3.82 -0.04
CA ASN A 140 17.51 -2.80 -0.82
C ASN A 140 16.55 -2.08 -1.77
N VAL A 141 16.66 -0.76 -1.84
CA VAL A 141 15.94 0.04 -2.83
C VAL A 141 16.46 -0.29 -4.22
N VAL A 142 15.57 -0.74 -5.09
CA VAL A 142 15.84 -0.93 -6.51
C VAL A 142 15.72 0.41 -7.24
N TRP A 143 14.65 1.14 -6.96
CA TRP A 143 14.43 2.50 -7.44
C TRP A 143 13.41 3.23 -6.55
N ARG A 144 13.33 4.55 -6.71
CA ARG A 144 12.23 5.37 -6.19
C ARG A 144 11.76 6.36 -7.25
N PHE A 145 10.49 6.71 -7.22
CA PHE A 145 9.89 7.68 -8.13
C PHE A 145 9.15 8.75 -7.33
N LEU A 146 9.42 10.02 -7.61
CA LEU A 146 8.76 11.14 -6.93
C LEU A 146 7.34 11.30 -7.50
N ILE A 147 6.32 10.97 -6.69
CA ILE A 147 4.91 11.07 -7.09
C ILE A 147 4.22 12.31 -6.51
N SER A 148 4.71 12.85 -5.39
CA SER A 148 4.12 14.00 -4.69
C SER A 148 5.21 15.02 -4.30
N PRO A 149 5.68 15.88 -5.24
CA PRO A 149 6.82 16.78 -5.03
C PRO A 149 6.58 17.86 -3.98
N ASN A 150 5.33 18.18 -3.65
CA ASN A 150 5.02 19.18 -2.64
C ASN A 150 4.99 18.60 -1.21
N CYS A 151 5.19 17.29 -1.01
CA CYS A 151 5.30 16.73 0.34
C CYS A 151 6.43 17.37 1.16
N GLN A 152 7.52 17.79 0.50
CA GLN A 152 8.63 18.50 1.15
C GLN A 152 8.28 19.91 1.67
N LEU A 153 7.13 20.45 1.29
CA LEU A 153 6.68 21.79 1.71
C LEU A 153 5.91 21.78 3.03
N PHE A 154 5.50 20.60 3.50
CA PHE A 154 4.79 20.47 4.77
C PHE A 154 5.77 20.61 5.94
N SER A 155 5.37 21.37 6.97
CA SER A 155 6.18 21.54 8.18
C SER A 155 6.30 20.26 8.99
N ASP A 156 5.23 19.46 9.02
CA ASP A 156 5.25 18.08 9.51
C ASP A 156 5.32 17.12 8.31
N PRO A 157 6.42 16.38 8.12
CA PRO A 157 6.56 15.43 7.02
C PRO A 157 5.50 14.32 7.05
N ASN A 158 4.90 14.03 8.20
CA ASN A 158 3.82 13.06 8.33
C ASN A 158 2.43 13.65 8.01
N SER A 159 2.32 14.91 7.64
CA SER A 159 1.05 15.52 7.23
C SER A 159 0.79 15.49 5.73
N CYS A 160 1.76 15.04 4.92
CA CYS A 160 1.54 14.92 3.48
C CYS A 160 0.52 13.81 3.17
N PRO A 161 -0.52 14.07 2.37
CA PRO A 161 -1.54 13.08 2.00
C PRO A 161 -1.03 12.16 0.89
N ASN A 162 0.00 11.36 1.20
CA ASN A 162 0.58 10.36 0.29
C ASN A 162 0.43 8.96 0.89
N ASP A 163 -0.82 8.60 1.17
CA ASP A 163 -1.20 7.37 1.88
C ASP A 163 -1.68 6.25 0.93
N ASP A 164 -1.71 6.53 -0.37
CA ASP A 164 -2.23 5.60 -1.37
C ASP A 164 -1.38 4.33 -1.48
N SER A 165 -2.07 3.19 -1.42
CA SER A 165 -1.48 1.87 -1.61
C SER A 165 -1.29 1.61 -3.11
N PRO A 166 -0.08 1.25 -3.57
CA PRO A 166 0.15 0.92 -4.97
C PRO A 166 -0.57 -0.38 -5.36
N ALA A 167 -0.96 -0.50 -6.62
CA ALA A 167 -1.42 -1.74 -7.21
C ALA A 167 -0.45 -2.19 -8.31
N VAL A 168 -0.11 -3.48 -8.36
CA VAL A 168 0.85 -4.01 -9.34
C VAL A 168 0.20 -5.05 -10.25
N SER A 169 0.32 -4.84 -11.56
CA SER A 169 -0.16 -5.79 -12.57
C SER A 169 0.77 -7.00 -12.71
N PRO A 170 0.30 -8.12 -13.30
CA PRO A 170 1.17 -9.27 -13.61
C PRO A 170 2.35 -8.94 -14.54
N LYS A 171 2.25 -7.87 -15.34
CA LYS A 171 3.34 -7.38 -16.20
C LYS A 171 4.38 -6.55 -15.42
N GLY A 172 4.11 -6.24 -14.16
CA GLY A 172 4.98 -5.42 -13.31
C GLY A 172 4.77 -3.92 -13.42
N THR A 173 3.76 -3.45 -14.17
CA THR A 173 3.34 -2.04 -14.11
C THR A 173 2.69 -1.76 -12.77
N VAL A 174 3.13 -0.69 -12.12
CA VAL A 174 2.64 -0.19 -10.83
C VAL A 174 1.71 0.99 -11.08
N TYR A 175 0.54 0.97 -10.48
CA TYR A 175 -0.45 2.06 -10.50
C TYR A 175 -0.56 2.64 -9.11
N VAL A 176 -0.43 3.96 -8.99
CA VAL A 176 -0.47 4.63 -7.70
C VAL A 176 -1.01 6.05 -7.82
N GLY A 177 -1.88 6.44 -6.91
CA GLY A 177 -2.39 7.80 -6.83
C GLY A 177 -1.38 8.74 -6.18
N ALA A 178 -1.48 10.02 -6.51
CA ALA A 178 -0.68 11.07 -5.92
C ALA A 178 -1.53 12.31 -5.65
N GLY A 179 -1.25 12.99 -4.53
CA GLY A 179 -1.95 14.19 -4.09
C GLY A 179 -1.09 15.44 -4.19
N ALA A 180 -0.05 15.56 -3.37
CA ALA A 180 0.61 16.86 -3.17
C ALA A 180 1.47 17.32 -4.37
N GLY A 181 0.88 18.16 -5.24
CA GLY A 181 1.58 18.92 -6.29
C GLY A 181 1.66 18.26 -7.67
N SER A 182 1.27 16.99 -7.76
CA SER A 182 1.41 16.16 -8.95
C SER A 182 0.12 15.45 -9.35
N TYR A 183 -0.97 15.79 -8.67
CA TYR A 183 -2.31 15.19 -8.66
C TYR A 183 -2.64 14.24 -9.83
N GLY A 184 -3.07 13.03 -9.48
CA GLY A 184 -3.58 12.05 -10.45
C GLY A 184 -3.01 10.65 -10.26
N LEU A 185 -3.28 9.79 -11.24
CA LEU A 185 -2.86 8.39 -11.23
C LEU A 185 -1.60 8.21 -12.08
N TYR A 186 -0.57 7.61 -11.48
CA TYR A 186 0.68 7.27 -12.16
C TYR A 186 0.66 5.80 -12.55
N ALA A 187 1.07 5.50 -13.78
CA ALA A 187 1.49 4.16 -14.18
C ALA A 187 3.01 4.16 -14.37
N ILE A 188 3.71 3.38 -13.57
CA ILE A 188 5.17 3.30 -13.54
C ILE A 188 5.57 1.89 -13.94
N LYS A 189 6.52 1.78 -14.87
CA LYS A 189 7.05 0.48 -15.32
C LYS A 189 7.86 -0.17 -14.21
N ARG A 190 8.09 -1.48 -14.35
CA ARG A 190 8.89 -2.26 -13.40
C ARG A 190 10.31 -1.72 -13.19
N ASP A 191 10.87 -1.04 -14.18
CA ASP A 191 12.21 -0.43 -14.11
C ASP A 191 12.23 0.95 -13.43
N GLY A 192 11.08 1.46 -12.98
CA GLY A 192 10.93 2.75 -12.32
C GLY A 192 10.70 3.92 -13.29
N THR A 193 10.61 3.67 -14.60
CA THR A 193 10.29 4.73 -15.58
C THR A 193 8.80 4.98 -15.69
N LEU A 194 8.40 6.23 -15.87
CA LEU A 194 6.99 6.59 -16.07
C LEU A 194 6.48 5.99 -17.39
N LEU A 195 5.35 5.30 -17.33
CA LEU A 195 4.62 4.82 -18.50
C LEU A 195 3.65 5.91 -18.99
N TRP A 196 2.78 6.37 -18.09
CA TRP A 196 1.84 7.47 -18.33
C TRP A 196 1.35 8.04 -17.00
N GLN A 197 0.77 9.24 -17.05
CA GLN A 197 0.06 9.85 -15.94
C GLN A 197 -1.33 10.28 -16.40
N TYR A 198 -2.35 9.95 -15.60
CA TYR A 198 -3.71 10.45 -15.77
C TYR A 198 -3.98 11.57 -14.77
N VAL A 199 -4.06 12.81 -15.27
CA VAL A 199 -4.14 14.01 -14.43
C VAL A 199 -5.58 14.27 -13.99
N LEU A 200 -5.79 14.38 -12.69
CA LEU A 200 -7.07 14.67 -12.04
C LEU A 200 -6.84 15.55 -10.81
N PRO A 201 -7.83 16.32 -10.36
CA PRO A 201 -7.67 17.23 -9.22
C PRO A 201 -7.36 16.51 -7.91
N GLU A 202 -7.93 15.34 -7.66
CA GLU A 202 -7.65 14.50 -6.50
C GLU A 202 -7.95 13.03 -6.81
N ILE A 203 -7.30 12.13 -6.06
CA ILE A 203 -7.67 10.72 -5.94
C ILE A 203 -7.98 10.47 -4.47
N ARG A 204 -9.10 9.80 -4.19
CA ARG A 204 -9.60 9.54 -2.83
C ARG A 204 -9.46 8.07 -2.42
N SER A 205 -9.10 7.21 -3.35
CA SER A 205 -8.88 5.79 -3.07
C SER A 205 -7.66 5.26 -3.77
N SER A 206 -7.01 4.30 -3.13
CA SER A 206 -6.01 3.46 -3.79
C SER A 206 -6.62 2.76 -5.01
N ALA A 207 -5.82 2.60 -6.06
CA ALA A 207 -6.27 2.00 -7.30
C ALA A 207 -6.42 0.47 -7.16
N ALA A 208 -7.35 -0.11 -7.92
CA ALA A 208 -7.55 -1.55 -8.06
C ALA A 208 -7.43 -1.98 -9.52
N ILE A 209 -6.99 -3.23 -9.76
CA ILE A 209 -6.76 -3.77 -11.11
C ILE A 209 -7.74 -4.92 -11.35
N GLY A 210 -8.58 -4.81 -12.38
CA GLY A 210 -9.45 -5.87 -12.85
C GLY A 210 -8.68 -7.00 -13.52
N SER A 211 -9.29 -8.18 -13.64
CA SER A 211 -8.69 -9.33 -14.31
C SER A 211 -8.39 -9.09 -15.80
N ASP A 212 -9.11 -8.14 -16.42
CA ASP A 212 -8.88 -7.67 -17.79
C ASP A 212 -7.80 -6.57 -17.88
N GLY A 213 -7.21 -6.18 -16.75
CA GLY A 213 -6.22 -5.11 -16.64
C GLY A 213 -6.80 -3.70 -16.48
N THR A 214 -8.13 -3.54 -16.45
CA THR A 214 -8.76 -2.24 -16.20
C THR A 214 -8.38 -1.70 -14.83
N ILE A 215 -8.08 -0.41 -14.75
CA ILE A 215 -7.68 0.27 -13.51
C ILE A 215 -8.86 1.06 -12.98
N TYR A 216 -9.25 0.80 -11.73
CA TYR A 216 -10.37 1.45 -11.05
C TYR A 216 -9.87 2.28 -9.88
N PHE A 217 -10.38 3.49 -9.73
CA PHE A 217 -10.10 4.32 -8.56
C PHE A 217 -11.24 5.33 -8.33
N GLY A 218 -11.42 5.73 -7.08
CA GLY A 218 -12.38 6.73 -6.66
C GLY A 218 -11.80 8.14 -6.69
N VAL A 219 -12.59 9.07 -7.20
CA VAL A 219 -12.47 10.51 -6.94
C VAL A 219 -13.68 10.96 -6.11
N ASP A 220 -13.78 12.25 -5.74
CA ASP A 220 -14.90 12.78 -4.92
C ASP A 220 -16.28 12.34 -5.44
N ASP A 221 -16.47 12.34 -6.76
CA ASP A 221 -17.57 11.69 -7.50
C ASP A 221 -17.23 11.78 -9.01
N PRO A 222 -17.21 10.71 -9.86
CA PRO A 222 -17.59 9.30 -9.65
C PRO A 222 -16.37 8.35 -9.51
N VAL A 223 -16.60 7.03 -9.51
CA VAL A 223 -15.52 6.06 -9.81
C VAL A 223 -15.06 6.22 -11.26
N VAL A 224 -13.75 6.17 -11.48
CA VAL A 224 -13.12 6.23 -12.81
C VAL A 224 -12.52 4.87 -13.16
N ALA A 225 -12.68 4.46 -14.41
CA ALA A 225 -12.06 3.28 -14.99
C ALA A 225 -11.18 3.65 -16.18
N LEU A 226 -9.91 3.24 -16.15
CA LEU A 226 -8.95 3.41 -17.24
C LEU A 226 -8.55 2.08 -17.85
N ASN A 227 -8.27 2.08 -19.14
CA ASN A 227 -7.57 0.99 -19.80
C ASN A 227 -6.09 0.95 -19.35
N PRO A 228 -5.39 -0.20 -19.51
CA PRO A 228 -3.98 -0.33 -19.16
C PRO A 228 -3.04 0.69 -19.85
N ASP A 229 -3.45 1.25 -20.99
CA ASP A 229 -2.71 2.27 -21.73
C ASP A 229 -2.96 3.71 -21.20
N GLY A 230 -3.78 3.85 -20.15
CA GLY A 230 -4.11 5.12 -19.51
C GLY A 230 -5.32 5.82 -20.12
N THR A 231 -5.90 5.29 -21.20
CA THR A 231 -7.10 5.89 -21.80
C THR A 231 -8.35 5.66 -20.95
N LEU A 232 -9.26 6.62 -20.95
CA LEU A 232 -10.52 6.53 -20.22
C LEU A 232 -11.40 5.41 -20.79
N LYS A 233 -11.80 4.45 -19.94
CA LYS A 233 -12.77 3.40 -20.29
C LYS A 233 -14.19 3.87 -20.00
N TRP A 234 -14.41 4.40 -18.80
CA TRP A 234 -15.65 5.09 -18.38
C TRP A 234 -15.42 5.84 -17.05
N GLY A 235 -16.37 6.67 -16.65
CA GLY A 235 -16.24 7.56 -15.49
C GLY A 235 -15.53 8.86 -15.87
N GLY A 236 -15.77 9.95 -15.14
CA GLY A 236 -15.16 11.25 -15.44
C GLY A 236 -16.10 12.42 -15.16
N PHE A 237 -15.50 13.60 -15.02
CA PHE A 237 -16.21 14.86 -14.81
C PHE A 237 -16.78 15.36 -16.14
N GLY A 238 -18.08 15.68 -16.18
CA GLY A 238 -18.64 16.44 -17.28
C GLY A 238 -18.04 17.84 -17.31
N GLY A 239 -17.03 18.07 -18.17
CA GLY A 239 -16.59 19.42 -18.56
C GLY A 239 -15.10 19.75 -18.45
N LEU A 240 -14.24 18.92 -17.87
CA LEU A 240 -12.78 19.15 -17.87
C LEU A 240 -12.07 17.95 -18.51
N ALA A 241 -11.35 18.22 -19.60
CA ALA A 241 -10.56 17.22 -20.30
C ALA A 241 -9.41 16.75 -19.39
N ALA A 242 -9.58 15.59 -18.76
CA ALA A 242 -8.45 14.87 -18.19
C ALA A 242 -7.51 14.49 -19.35
N CYS A 243 -6.24 14.89 -19.26
CA CYS A 243 -5.25 14.60 -20.28
C CYS A 243 -4.35 13.46 -19.80
N VAL A 244 -4.14 12.47 -20.66
CA VAL A 244 -3.10 11.47 -20.46
C VAL A 244 -1.79 12.09 -20.90
N SER A 245 -0.87 12.31 -19.96
CA SER A 245 0.47 12.75 -20.29
C SER A 245 1.38 11.55 -20.48
N PHE A 246 1.99 11.44 -21.66
CA PHE A 246 3.04 10.47 -21.95
C PHE A 246 4.39 11.16 -21.84
N SER A 247 5.28 10.65 -21.00
CA SER A 247 6.67 11.12 -20.98
C SER A 247 7.48 10.36 -22.02
N ILE A 248 7.76 11.00 -23.15
CA ILE A 248 8.83 10.54 -24.06
C ILE A 248 10.14 11.07 -23.49
N LEU A 249 10.79 10.31 -22.61
CA LEU A 249 12.18 10.58 -22.24
C LEU A 249 13.07 10.24 -23.45
N ARG A 250 13.33 11.22 -24.31
CA ARG A 250 14.54 11.21 -25.14
C ARG A 250 15.70 11.58 -24.22
N LEU A 251 16.56 10.62 -23.92
CA LEU A 251 17.85 10.90 -23.33
C LEU A 251 18.74 11.62 -24.38
N PRO A 252 19.60 12.57 -23.98
CA PRO A 252 20.68 13.07 -24.82
C PRO A 252 21.75 12.00 -25.10
#